data_AF-W4G0N7-F1
#
_entry.id   AF-W4G0N7-F1
#
_cell.length_a   1.000
_cell.length_b   1.000
_cell.length_c   1.000
_cell.angle_alpha   90.00
_cell.angle_beta   90.00
_cell.angle_gamma   90.00
#
_symmetry.space_group_name_H-M   'P 1'
#
loop_
_entity.id
_entity.type
_entity.pdbx_description
1 polymer ?
#
loop_
_entity_poly.entity_id
_entity_poly.type
_entity_poly.pdbx_seq_one_letter_code
_entity_poly.pdbx_strand_id
1 'polypeptide(L)'
;MVDDMNHACSLEKSSFSLNLVREAATDALRRVLGSLDLGDIELFVEPRLLSLFHHATSLSGEDLTVLRVREIHSLASPSAPPMPTSTVVYIVRPQTTHVQLVAQHLLQQLRGASSSSSVVLYTGTWNALCADVLSRAGVDKQVAVHPFQLGFIPTDNDMLTLAHDTLLRDCYIQNNKTTLTELGHALHVLQQTTGDIPTVHYKGELAKAVWKSLSEFNAASPPPSSRPKKLRIDHMIILDRKLDYIAPLSTPLTHEALLAELLGLQNGTVTVDATANAGTVAPTSVTISDKEGVVWSLNGDDRIFQDIRNKHIQAIGPYLHSTSAVFAEERKHMELLLHAESTTVKQLDELGTTLNQHMDKAAVLSQHIALAELVQTTTKSKSFKSQWQLEKSILERQPHLGDIEALVWQHAPVYTVLRLLCLYFIDYIYI
;
A
#
# COMPACT_ATOMS: atom_id res chain seq x y z
N MET A 1 -14.13 0.05 17.23
CA MET A 1 -13.05 -0.87 16.80
C MET A 1 -12.06 -0.14 15.88
N VAL A 2 -11.47 0.97 16.33
CA VAL A 2 -10.55 1.79 15.51
C VAL A 2 -9.13 1.88 16.11
N ASP A 3 -8.93 1.34 17.32
CA ASP A 3 -7.67 1.44 18.07
C ASP A 3 -6.70 0.28 17.86
N ASP A 4 -7.11 -0.82 17.22
CA ASP A 4 -6.21 -1.96 17.03
C ASP A 4 -5.39 -1.79 15.74
N MET A 5 -4.24 -1.15 15.96
CA MET A 5 -3.00 -1.15 15.17
C MET A 5 -2.99 -0.28 13.90
N ASN A 6 -2.63 0.98 14.09
CA ASN A 6 -2.17 1.83 13.00
C ASN A 6 -0.85 1.27 12.44
N HIS A 7 -0.95 0.48 11.37
CA HIS A 7 0.18 -0.13 10.66
C HIS A 7 0.85 0.82 9.65
N ALA A 8 0.41 2.07 9.58
CA ALA A 8 0.97 3.07 8.67
C ALA A 8 2.37 3.50 9.12
N CYS A 9 3.26 3.69 8.14
CA CYS A 9 4.56 4.30 8.41
C CYS A 9 4.36 5.71 8.99
N SER A 10 5.15 6.09 9.99
CA SER A 10 5.13 7.41 10.62
C SER A 10 5.44 8.56 9.65
N LEU A 11 6.21 8.26 8.60
CA LEU A 11 6.76 9.22 7.61
C LEU A 11 7.73 10.25 8.21
N GLU A 12 8.12 10.13 9.49
CA GLU A 12 9.01 11.09 10.16
C GLU A 12 10.41 11.13 9.54
N LYS A 13 10.84 10.01 8.93
CA LYS A 13 12.15 9.88 8.29
C LYS A 13 12.12 10.29 6.81
N SER A 14 10.98 10.73 6.29
CA SER A 14 10.83 11.15 4.90
C SER A 14 11.69 12.37 4.57
N SER A 15 12.54 12.25 3.55
CA SER A 15 13.31 13.38 3.01
C SER A 15 12.46 14.47 2.37
N PHE A 16 11.27 14.12 1.86
CA PHE A 16 10.34 15.03 1.19
C PHE A 16 9.15 15.48 2.06
N SER A 17 9.22 15.23 3.38
CA SER A 17 8.11 15.45 4.32
C SER A 17 6.76 14.91 3.81
N LEU A 18 6.72 13.63 3.45
CA LEU A 18 5.49 12.97 2.99
C LEU A 18 4.36 12.99 4.04
N ASN A 19 4.67 13.27 5.31
CA ASN A 19 3.66 13.58 6.33
C ASN A 19 2.74 14.74 5.90
N LEU A 20 3.27 15.77 5.23
CA LEU A 20 2.46 16.89 4.71
C LEU A 20 1.46 16.45 3.62
N VAL A 21 1.81 15.40 2.86
CA VAL A 21 0.89 14.81 1.87
C VAL A 21 -0.27 14.10 2.57
N ARG A 22 0.02 13.33 3.62
CA ARG A 22 -1.01 12.68 4.47
C ARG A 22 -1.88 13.71 5.19
N GLU A 23 -1.28 14.78 5.72
CA GLU A 23 -1.99 15.89 6.36
C GLU A 23 -2.92 16.60 5.38
N ALA A 24 -2.46 16.88 4.14
CA ALA A 24 -3.30 17.49 3.11
C ALA A 24 -4.54 16.64 2.76
N ALA A 25 -4.37 15.31 2.64
CA ALA A 25 -5.47 14.38 2.45
C ALA A 25 -6.43 14.35 3.65
N THR A 26 -5.89 14.36 4.87
CA THR A 26 -6.66 14.43 6.13
C THR A 26 -7.50 15.70 6.19
N ASP A 27 -6.91 16.85 5.88
CA ASP A 27 -7.60 18.14 5.86
C ASP A 27 -8.63 18.23 4.74
N ALA A 28 -8.37 17.60 3.59
CA ALA A 28 -9.36 17.50 2.52
C ALA A 28 -10.60 16.71 2.98
N LEU A 29 -10.41 15.59 3.68
CA LEU A 29 -11.52 14.81 4.21
C LEU A 29 -12.29 15.58 5.30
N ARG A 30 -11.58 16.20 6.26
CA ARG A 30 -12.17 17.05 7.31
C ARG A 30 -13.01 18.17 6.71
N ARG A 31 -12.47 18.87 5.69
CA ARG A 31 -13.14 19.99 5.03
C ARG A 31 -14.43 19.54 4.35
N VAL A 32 -14.37 18.44 3.60
CA VAL A 32 -15.55 17.93 2.88
C VAL A 32 -16.62 17.49 3.86
N LEU A 33 -16.29 16.66 4.86
CA LEU A 33 -17.26 16.19 5.87
C LEU A 33 -17.84 17.36 6.68
N GLY A 34 -16.99 18.29 7.12
CA GLY A 34 -17.41 19.46 7.91
C GLY A 34 -18.27 20.45 7.12
N SER A 35 -18.11 20.53 5.79
CA SER A 35 -18.90 21.44 4.94
C SER A 35 -20.33 20.97 4.70
N LEU A 36 -20.61 19.69 4.94
CA LEU A 36 -21.89 19.06 4.60
C LEU A 36 -22.92 19.10 5.74
N ASP A 37 -22.55 19.63 6.92
CA ASP A 37 -23.40 19.71 8.13
C ASP A 37 -24.15 18.39 8.41
N LEU A 38 -23.39 17.29 8.39
CA LEU A 38 -23.94 15.95 8.54
C LEU A 38 -24.22 15.64 10.01
N GLY A 39 -25.24 14.80 10.21
CA GLY A 39 -25.56 14.20 11.50
C GLY A 39 -24.46 13.23 11.97
N ASP A 40 -24.86 12.16 12.64
CA ASP A 40 -23.94 11.06 12.87
C ASP A 40 -23.66 10.35 11.55
N ILE A 41 -22.39 9.99 11.30
CA ILE A 41 -21.91 9.50 10.01
C ILE A 41 -21.48 8.04 10.13
N GLU A 42 -21.86 7.24 9.14
CA GLU A 42 -21.25 5.94 8.86
C GLU A 42 -20.53 6.00 7.52
N LEU A 43 -19.22 5.72 7.55
CA LEU A 43 -18.39 5.71 6.35
C LEU A 43 -18.43 4.32 5.71
N PHE A 44 -18.74 4.26 4.42
CA PHE A 44 -18.62 3.05 3.61
C PHE A 44 -17.54 3.27 2.55
N VAL A 45 -16.38 2.66 2.73
CA VAL A 45 -15.21 2.87 1.88
C VAL A 45 -15.01 1.67 0.97
N GLU A 46 -14.73 1.89 -0.31
CA GLU A 46 -14.40 0.76 -1.20
C GLU A 46 -13.17 -0.02 -0.68
N PRO A 47 -13.14 -1.37 -0.83
CA PRO A 47 -12.22 -2.22 -0.09
C PRO A 47 -10.73 -1.85 -0.24
N ARG A 48 -10.31 -1.43 -1.44
CA ARG A 48 -8.91 -1.09 -1.70
C ARG A 48 -8.51 0.22 -1.03
N LEU A 49 -9.34 1.25 -1.09
CA LEU A 49 -9.12 2.48 -0.32
C LEU A 49 -9.21 2.24 1.19
N LEU A 50 -10.12 1.36 1.66
CA LEU A 50 -10.21 1.02 3.08
C LEU A 50 -8.91 0.40 3.59
N SER A 51 -8.30 -0.51 2.82
CA SER A 51 -7.00 -1.11 3.16
C SER A 51 -5.85 -0.11 3.30
N LEU A 52 -6.05 1.12 2.82
CA LEU A 52 -5.08 2.22 2.86
C LEU A 52 -5.58 3.42 3.68
N PHE A 53 -6.69 3.29 4.39
CA PHE A 53 -7.34 4.43 5.04
C PHE A 53 -6.42 5.12 6.05
N HIS A 54 -5.70 4.33 6.85
CA HIS A 54 -4.72 4.83 7.82
C HIS A 54 -3.41 5.30 7.19
N HIS A 55 -3.08 4.86 5.97
CA HIS A 55 -1.96 5.40 5.19
C HIS A 55 -2.32 6.76 4.59
N ALA A 56 -3.58 6.92 4.19
CA ALA A 56 -4.14 8.11 3.56
C ALA A 56 -4.46 9.24 4.55
N THR A 57 -4.88 8.90 5.78
CA THR A 57 -5.37 9.87 6.76
C THR A 57 -4.77 9.66 8.14
N SER A 58 -4.47 10.76 8.83
CA SER A 58 -3.99 10.78 10.23
C SER A 58 -5.11 11.12 11.20
N LEU A 59 -6.30 10.51 11.04
CA LEU A 59 -7.44 10.76 11.92
C LEU A 59 -7.34 9.91 13.19
N SER A 60 -7.24 10.56 14.34
CA SER A 60 -7.35 9.91 15.65
C SER A 60 -8.80 9.55 15.99
N GLY A 61 -9.02 8.74 17.03
CA GLY A 61 -10.36 8.46 17.53
C GLY A 61 -11.11 9.74 17.97
N GLU A 62 -10.40 10.73 18.50
CA GLU A 62 -10.96 12.04 18.83
C GLU A 62 -11.38 12.81 17.57
N ASP A 63 -10.55 12.79 16.51
CA ASP A 63 -10.88 13.43 15.23
C ASP A 63 -12.13 12.84 14.60
N LEU A 64 -12.24 11.51 14.59
CA LEU A 64 -13.43 10.81 14.08
C LEU A 64 -14.68 11.19 14.89
N THR A 65 -14.54 11.32 16.21
CA THR A 65 -15.63 11.76 17.09
C THR A 65 -16.07 13.19 16.78
N VAL A 66 -15.12 14.12 16.57
CA VAL A 66 -15.41 15.52 16.19
C VAL A 66 -16.09 15.59 14.83
N LEU A 67 -15.67 14.75 13.88
CA LEU A 67 -16.30 14.60 12.57
C LEU A 67 -17.62 13.80 12.62
N ARG A 68 -18.03 13.33 13.80
CA ARG A 68 -19.23 12.51 14.04
C ARG A 68 -19.24 11.19 13.28
N VAL A 69 -18.07 10.68 12.90
CA VAL A 69 -17.91 9.35 12.30
C VAL A 69 -18.04 8.31 13.41
N ARG A 70 -19.08 7.49 13.35
CA ARG A 70 -19.37 6.43 14.33
C ARG A 70 -18.65 5.14 13.99
N GLU A 71 -18.76 4.72 12.73
CA GLU A 71 -18.20 3.47 12.23
C GLU A 71 -17.67 3.65 10.81
N ILE A 72 -16.68 2.82 10.46
CA ILE A 72 -16.10 2.74 9.12
C ILE A 72 -16.25 1.29 8.64
N HIS A 73 -16.95 1.12 7.54
CA HIS A 73 -17.28 -0.17 6.94
C HIS A 73 -16.66 -0.32 5.56
N SER A 74 -16.41 -1.57 5.19
CA SER A 74 -16.08 -1.93 3.81
C SER A 74 -17.34 -1.90 2.94
N LEU A 75 -17.29 -1.21 1.80
CA LEU A 75 -18.29 -1.28 0.75
C LEU A 75 -18.06 -2.54 -0.11
N ALA A 76 -18.17 -3.71 0.52
CA ALA A 76 -18.19 -5.00 -0.15
C ALA A 76 -19.64 -5.49 -0.33
N SER A 77 -19.85 -6.56 -1.11
CA SER A 77 -21.16 -7.21 -1.23
C SER A 77 -21.18 -8.54 -0.48
N PRO A 78 -22.08 -8.75 0.51
CA PRO A 78 -23.07 -7.80 1.05
C PRO A 78 -22.45 -6.79 2.02
N SER A 79 -22.91 -5.53 1.93
CA SER A 79 -22.51 -4.45 2.83
C SER A 79 -23.28 -4.54 4.16
N ALA A 80 -22.67 -4.11 5.27
CA ALA A 80 -23.36 -4.03 6.56
C ALA A 80 -24.55 -3.05 6.47
N PRO A 81 -25.71 -3.36 7.07
CA PRO A 81 -26.81 -2.42 7.12
C PRO A 81 -26.40 -1.23 8.00
N PRO A 82 -26.77 0.00 7.62
CA PRO A 82 -26.43 1.18 8.41
C PRO A 82 -27.24 1.23 9.71
N MET A 83 -26.77 1.99 10.70
CA MET A 83 -27.55 2.24 11.91
C MET A 83 -28.76 3.13 11.61
N PRO A 84 -29.87 2.96 12.37
CA PRO A 84 -31.01 3.85 12.27
C PRO A 84 -30.57 5.29 12.58
N THR A 85 -30.91 6.24 11.70
CA THR A 85 -30.68 7.70 11.83
C THR A 85 -29.29 8.25 11.45
N SER A 86 -28.31 7.42 11.12
CA SER A 86 -27.01 7.88 10.59
C SER A 86 -27.12 8.34 9.14
N THR A 87 -26.35 9.37 8.77
CA THR A 87 -26.04 9.69 7.38
C THR A 87 -25.01 8.70 6.85
N VAL A 88 -25.25 8.16 5.66
CA VAL A 88 -24.34 7.20 5.01
C VAL A 88 -23.44 7.95 4.05
N VAL A 89 -22.12 7.85 4.24
CA VAL A 89 -21.14 8.51 3.38
C VAL A 89 -20.27 7.46 2.70
N TYR A 90 -20.38 7.37 1.39
CA TYR A 90 -19.58 6.48 0.56
C TYR A 90 -18.28 7.15 0.14
N ILE A 91 -17.13 6.49 0.30
CA ILE A 91 -15.85 6.92 -0.27
C ILE A 91 -15.46 5.92 -1.37
N VAL A 92 -15.55 6.34 -2.63
CA VAL A 92 -15.32 5.46 -3.77
C VAL A 92 -14.46 6.11 -4.85
N ARG A 93 -13.79 5.28 -5.64
CA ARG A 93 -13.26 5.73 -6.94
C ARG A 93 -14.38 5.75 -7.97
N PRO A 94 -14.37 6.68 -8.94
CA PRO A 94 -15.39 6.82 -9.97
C PRO A 94 -15.28 5.71 -11.04
N GLN A 95 -15.45 4.47 -10.62
CA GLN A 95 -15.55 3.27 -11.48
C GLN A 95 -16.97 2.73 -11.39
N THR A 96 -17.51 2.25 -12.52
CA THR A 96 -18.88 1.74 -12.59
C THR A 96 -19.13 0.59 -11.61
N THR A 97 -18.13 -0.26 -11.38
CA THR A 97 -18.18 -1.37 -10.42
C THR A 97 -18.42 -0.88 -8.99
N HIS A 98 -17.70 0.14 -8.53
CA HIS A 98 -17.89 0.71 -7.19
C HIS A 98 -19.22 1.46 -7.07
N VAL A 99 -19.60 2.23 -8.10
CA VAL A 99 -20.87 2.97 -8.09
C VAL A 99 -22.08 2.02 -8.16
N GLN A 100 -21.94 0.86 -8.79
CA GLN A 100 -22.95 -0.21 -8.73
C GLN A 100 -23.15 -0.74 -7.31
N LEU A 101 -22.07 -0.90 -6.53
CA LEU A 101 -22.17 -1.29 -5.11
C LEU A 101 -22.89 -0.22 -4.29
N VAL A 102 -22.57 1.06 -4.51
CA VAL A 102 -23.30 2.19 -3.91
C VAL A 102 -24.79 2.11 -4.26
N ALA A 103 -25.13 1.95 -5.53
CA ALA A 103 -26.52 1.89 -5.98
C ALA A 103 -27.28 0.69 -5.36
N GLN A 104 -26.65 -0.47 -5.26
CA GLN A 104 -27.23 -1.65 -4.61
C GLN A 104 -27.49 -1.41 -3.11
N HIS A 105 -26.52 -0.80 -2.41
CA HIS A 105 -26.67 -0.48 -0.99
C HIS A 105 -27.79 0.54 -0.75
N LEU A 106 -27.85 1.60 -1.57
CA LEU A 106 -28.93 2.59 -1.53
C LEU A 106 -30.31 1.95 -1.76
N LEU A 107 -30.44 1.04 -2.73
CA LEU A 107 -31.70 0.34 -2.99
C LEU A 107 -32.13 -0.55 -1.82
N GLN A 108 -31.19 -1.16 -1.10
CA GLN A 108 -31.48 -1.94 0.11
C GLN A 108 -31.96 -1.04 1.24
N GLN A 109 -31.32 0.13 1.42
CA GLN A 109 -31.72 1.12 2.41
C GLN A 109 -33.12 1.67 2.16
N LEU A 110 -33.45 1.98 0.89
CA LEU A 110 -34.78 2.47 0.50
C LEU A 110 -35.90 1.44 0.68
N ARG A 111 -35.56 0.14 0.65
CA ARG A 111 -36.51 -0.94 0.97
C ARG A 111 -36.70 -1.10 2.48
N GLY A 112 -35.70 -0.71 3.27
CA GLY A 112 -35.80 -0.61 4.72
C GLY A 112 -36.60 0.63 5.14
N ALA A 113 -37.06 0.65 6.39
CA ALA A 113 -37.77 1.81 6.97
C ALA A 113 -36.83 2.96 7.39
N SER A 114 -35.57 2.98 6.92
CA SER A 114 -34.56 3.97 7.30
C SER A 114 -34.56 5.16 6.34
N SER A 115 -34.88 6.36 6.82
CA SER A 115 -34.83 7.61 6.06
C SER A 115 -33.44 8.27 6.11
N SER A 116 -32.37 7.50 5.98
CA SER A 116 -30.99 8.00 6.04
C SER A 116 -30.63 8.79 4.78
N SER A 117 -30.11 10.01 4.95
CA SER A 117 -29.46 10.76 3.88
C SER A 117 -28.18 10.04 3.44
N SER A 118 -27.84 10.16 2.16
CA SER A 118 -26.67 9.52 1.57
C SER A 118 -25.81 10.50 0.78
N VAL A 119 -24.50 10.35 0.90
CA VAL A 119 -23.51 11.17 0.20
C VAL A 119 -22.43 10.28 -0.41
N VAL A 120 -21.99 10.58 -1.63
CA VAL A 120 -20.84 9.97 -2.28
C VAL A 120 -19.70 10.97 -2.34
N LEU A 121 -18.55 10.59 -1.79
CA LEU A 121 -17.28 11.27 -1.92
C LEU A 121 -16.40 10.51 -2.92
N TYR A 122 -15.98 11.16 -4.01
CA TYR A 122 -15.19 10.51 -5.06
C TYR A 122 -13.76 11.05 -5.18
N THR A 123 -12.76 10.16 -5.30
CA THR A 123 -11.32 10.53 -5.26
C THR A 123 -10.72 11.05 -6.57
N GLY A 124 -11.39 10.80 -7.70
CA GLY A 124 -10.91 11.11 -9.05
C GLY A 124 -11.86 12.03 -9.83
N THR A 125 -12.01 11.80 -11.14
CA THR A 125 -12.97 12.54 -11.98
C THR A 125 -14.30 11.79 -12.09
N TRP A 126 -15.40 12.41 -11.63
CA TRP A 126 -16.74 11.86 -11.83
C TRP A 126 -17.09 11.85 -13.32
N ASN A 127 -17.49 10.69 -13.84
CA ASN A 127 -17.76 10.50 -15.27
C ASN A 127 -19.24 10.18 -15.54
N ALA A 128 -19.65 10.35 -16.81
CA ALA A 128 -21.03 10.16 -17.24
C ALA A 128 -21.55 8.72 -17.02
N LEU A 129 -20.66 7.71 -17.07
CA LEU A 129 -21.05 6.32 -16.82
C LEU A 129 -21.41 6.10 -15.34
N CYS A 130 -20.67 6.70 -14.41
CA CYS A 130 -21.01 6.69 -13.00
C CYS A 130 -22.37 7.37 -12.74
N ALA A 131 -22.64 8.50 -13.38
CA ALA A 131 -23.95 9.17 -13.29
C ALA A 131 -25.08 8.30 -13.86
N ASP A 132 -24.86 7.65 -15.01
CA ASP A 132 -25.83 6.75 -15.65
C ASP A 132 -26.14 5.53 -14.76
N VAL A 133 -25.15 4.97 -14.05
CA VAL A 133 -25.39 3.88 -13.09
C VAL A 133 -26.39 4.27 -12.00
N LEU A 134 -26.22 5.44 -11.37
CA LEU A 134 -27.14 5.92 -10.34
C LEU A 134 -28.53 6.21 -10.91
N SER A 135 -28.58 6.83 -12.10
CA SER A 135 -29.83 7.18 -12.77
C SER A 135 -30.65 5.94 -13.16
N ARG A 136 -30.01 4.92 -13.75
CA ARG A 136 -30.68 3.65 -14.11
C ARG A 136 -31.17 2.87 -12.91
N ALA A 137 -30.49 2.99 -11.77
CA ALA A 137 -30.93 2.41 -10.51
C ALA A 137 -32.05 3.23 -9.85
N GLY A 138 -32.35 4.44 -10.32
CA GLY A 138 -33.37 5.32 -9.76
C GLY A 138 -33.02 5.91 -8.40
N VAL A 139 -31.71 5.97 -8.07
CA VAL A 139 -31.17 6.44 -6.78
C VAL A 139 -30.42 7.77 -6.90
N ASP A 140 -30.37 8.38 -8.09
CA ASP A 140 -29.64 9.62 -8.39
C ASP A 140 -30.15 10.84 -7.62
N LYS A 141 -31.43 10.85 -7.25
CA LYS A 141 -32.04 11.97 -6.48
C LYS A 141 -31.90 11.80 -4.97
N GLN A 142 -31.48 10.62 -4.52
CA GLN A 142 -31.41 10.23 -3.11
C GLN A 142 -29.97 10.33 -2.58
N VAL A 143 -29.00 10.66 -3.44
CA VAL A 143 -27.59 10.73 -3.08
C VAL A 143 -26.95 12.02 -3.61
N ALA A 144 -26.28 12.76 -2.74
CA ALA A 144 -25.46 13.90 -3.15
C ALA A 144 -24.05 13.41 -3.53
N VAL A 145 -23.45 13.98 -4.58
CA VAL A 145 -22.14 13.53 -5.08
C VAL A 145 -21.13 14.69 -5.01
N HIS A 146 -20.08 14.51 -4.23
CA HIS A 146 -19.08 15.55 -3.93
C HIS A 146 -17.65 15.06 -4.22
N PRO A 147 -16.77 15.92 -4.77
CA PRO A 147 -15.37 15.57 -4.96
C PRO A 147 -14.64 15.45 -3.61
N PHE A 148 -13.73 14.49 -3.52
CA PHE A 148 -12.78 14.35 -2.42
C PHE A 148 -11.36 14.25 -3.00
N GLN A 149 -10.57 15.32 -2.90
CA GLN A 149 -9.25 15.39 -3.52
C GLN A 149 -8.19 14.64 -2.69
N LEU A 150 -8.22 13.31 -2.72
CA LEU A 150 -7.31 12.47 -1.93
C LEU A 150 -5.84 12.64 -2.34
N GLY A 151 -5.55 12.71 -3.64
CA GLY A 151 -4.18 12.75 -4.15
C GLY A 151 -3.44 11.42 -3.96
N PHE A 152 -2.12 11.48 -3.74
CA PHE A 152 -1.31 10.30 -3.45
C PHE A 152 -1.43 9.86 -1.99
N ILE A 153 -1.36 8.55 -1.78
CA ILE A 153 -1.31 7.91 -0.46
C ILE A 153 0.16 7.55 -0.15
N PRO A 154 0.77 8.10 0.90
CA PRO A 154 2.11 7.72 1.32
C PRO A 154 2.11 6.41 2.13
N THR A 155 2.77 5.40 1.58
CA THR A 155 2.89 4.06 2.17
C THR A 155 4.20 3.85 2.92
N ASP A 156 5.24 4.63 2.59
CA ASP A 156 6.55 4.62 3.24
C ASP A 156 7.21 6.01 3.13
N ASN A 157 8.38 6.20 3.75
CA ASN A 157 9.11 7.47 3.80
C ASN A 157 9.54 8.01 2.42
N ASP A 158 9.53 7.17 1.39
CA ASP A 158 9.93 7.48 0.02
C ASP A 158 8.97 6.86 -1.02
N MET A 159 7.79 6.38 -0.60
CA MET A 159 6.83 5.69 -1.47
C MET A 159 5.45 6.36 -1.43
N LEU A 160 4.94 6.68 -2.62
CA LEU A 160 3.59 7.19 -2.86
C LEU A 160 2.84 6.26 -3.81
N THR A 161 1.53 6.08 -3.59
CA THR A 161 0.68 5.27 -4.46
C THR A 161 -0.67 5.93 -4.71
N LEU A 162 -1.28 5.67 -5.87
CA LEU A 162 -2.72 5.87 -6.06
C LEU A 162 -3.54 4.61 -5.81
N ALA A 163 -2.87 3.48 -5.61
CA ALA A 163 -3.47 2.17 -5.39
C ALA A 163 -4.46 1.73 -6.48
N HIS A 164 -4.28 2.18 -7.72
CA HIS A 164 -5.02 1.70 -8.90
C HIS A 164 -4.35 0.44 -9.47
N ASP A 165 -4.62 -0.70 -8.85
CA ASP A 165 -3.98 -1.98 -9.18
C ASP A 165 -4.27 -2.47 -10.61
N THR A 166 -5.33 -1.96 -11.25
CA THR A 166 -5.75 -2.33 -12.62
C THR A 166 -5.34 -1.35 -13.71
N LEU A 167 -4.65 -0.25 -13.37
CA LEU A 167 -4.39 0.88 -14.28
C LEU A 167 -3.82 0.44 -15.64
N LEU A 168 -2.82 -0.45 -15.64
CA LEU A 168 -2.17 -0.91 -16.87
C LEU A 168 -3.11 -1.74 -17.75
N ARG A 169 -3.90 -2.63 -17.14
CA ARG A 169 -4.92 -3.41 -17.84
C ARG A 169 -5.95 -2.49 -18.47
N ASP A 170 -6.43 -1.52 -17.71
CA ASP A 170 -7.48 -0.60 -18.15
C ASP A 170 -6.95 0.26 -19.31
N CYS A 171 -5.72 0.77 -19.23
CA CYS A 171 -5.10 1.57 -20.28
C CYS A 171 -4.76 0.77 -21.54
N TYR A 172 -4.16 -0.41 -21.41
CA TYR A 172 -3.60 -1.15 -22.55
C TYR A 172 -4.52 -2.18 -23.17
N ILE A 173 -5.43 -2.77 -22.38
CA ILE A 173 -6.36 -3.79 -22.86
C ILE A 173 -7.73 -3.18 -23.12
N GLN A 174 -8.24 -2.36 -22.20
CA GLN A 174 -9.57 -1.75 -22.33
C GLN A 174 -9.56 -0.38 -23.01
N ASN A 175 -8.37 0.16 -23.32
CA ASN A 175 -8.18 1.51 -23.86
C ASN A 175 -8.87 2.61 -23.02
N ASN A 176 -9.06 2.36 -21.72
CA ASN A 176 -9.63 3.30 -20.77
C ASN A 176 -8.49 4.05 -20.06
N LYS A 177 -8.33 5.33 -20.42
CA LYS A 177 -7.26 6.21 -19.91
C LYS A 177 -7.73 7.20 -18.84
N THR A 178 -8.95 7.04 -18.32
CA THR A 178 -9.57 7.97 -17.35
C THR A 178 -8.70 8.18 -16.10
N THR A 179 -8.09 7.11 -15.59
CA THR A 179 -7.22 7.14 -14.40
C THR A 179 -5.94 7.98 -14.61
N LEU A 180 -5.49 8.20 -15.85
CA LEU A 180 -4.32 9.04 -16.11
C LEU A 180 -4.60 10.51 -15.78
N THR A 181 -5.86 10.95 -15.91
CA THR A 181 -6.27 12.30 -15.50
C THR A 181 -6.15 12.43 -13.98
N GLU A 182 -6.61 11.43 -13.22
CA GLU A 182 -6.48 11.36 -11.77
C GLU A 182 -5.02 11.36 -11.32
N LEU A 183 -4.13 10.65 -12.04
CA LEU A 183 -2.69 10.69 -11.77
C LEU A 183 -2.08 12.07 -12.03
N GLY A 184 -2.49 12.77 -13.09
CA GLY A 184 -2.10 14.17 -13.31
C GLY A 184 -2.59 15.09 -12.19
N HIS A 185 -3.82 14.90 -11.71
CA HIS A 185 -4.36 15.65 -10.58
C HIS A 185 -3.60 15.35 -9.27
N ALA A 186 -3.24 14.10 -9.01
CA ALA A 186 -2.48 13.74 -7.81
C ALA A 186 -1.06 14.34 -7.82
N LEU A 187 -0.42 14.40 -8.99
CA LEU A 187 0.84 15.13 -9.17
C LEU A 187 0.65 16.63 -8.93
N HIS A 188 -0.45 17.21 -9.41
CA HIS A 188 -0.78 18.60 -9.15
C HIS A 188 -0.94 18.88 -7.64
N VAL A 189 -1.68 18.02 -6.92
CA VAL A 189 -1.83 18.09 -5.45
C VAL A 189 -0.47 17.94 -4.76
N LEU A 190 0.39 17.04 -5.23
CA LEU A 190 1.76 16.91 -4.71
C LEU A 190 2.52 18.23 -4.85
N GLN A 191 2.47 18.88 -6.02
CA GLN A 191 3.13 20.18 -6.24
C GLN A 191 2.53 21.31 -5.39
N GLN A 192 1.26 21.25 -4.99
CA GLN A 192 0.70 22.20 -4.02
C GLN A 192 1.41 22.07 -2.66
N THR A 193 1.83 20.86 -2.28
CA THR A 193 2.54 20.58 -1.02
C THR A 193 4.04 20.81 -1.13
N THR A 194 4.69 20.35 -2.19
CA THR A 194 6.16 20.34 -2.35
C THR A 194 6.70 21.53 -3.17
N GLY A 195 5.82 22.28 -3.83
CA GLY A 195 6.16 23.39 -4.72
C GLY A 195 6.28 22.93 -6.18
N ASP A 196 6.52 23.89 -7.07
CA ASP A 196 6.74 23.59 -8.49
C ASP A 196 7.97 22.68 -8.71
N ILE A 197 7.86 21.77 -9.68
CA ILE A 197 8.92 20.84 -10.06
C ILE A 197 9.45 21.29 -11.41
N PRO A 198 10.64 21.93 -11.45
CA PRO A 198 11.04 22.73 -12.60
C PRO A 198 11.38 21.90 -13.83
N THR A 199 11.79 20.63 -13.64
CA THR A 199 12.21 19.77 -14.74
C THR A 199 11.40 18.48 -14.76
N VAL A 200 10.68 18.26 -15.86
CA VAL A 200 9.91 17.03 -16.07
C VAL A 200 10.43 16.27 -17.28
N HIS A 201 10.84 15.03 -17.04
CA HIS A 201 11.19 14.06 -18.07
C HIS A 201 10.06 13.04 -18.15
N TYR A 202 9.68 12.63 -19.36
CA TYR A 202 8.72 11.54 -19.52
C TYR A 202 9.10 10.65 -20.70
N LYS A 203 8.79 9.36 -20.59
CA LYS A 203 8.95 8.39 -21.68
C LYS A 203 7.77 7.43 -21.70
N GLY A 204 7.20 7.25 -22.90
CA GLY A 204 6.04 6.40 -23.16
C GLY A 204 4.72 7.17 -23.33
N GLU A 205 3.72 6.49 -23.87
CA GLU A 205 2.44 7.11 -24.26
C GLU A 205 1.61 7.51 -23.05
N LEU A 206 1.53 6.63 -22.04
CA LEU A 206 0.81 6.92 -20.80
C LEU A 206 1.50 8.04 -20.02
N ALA A 207 2.84 8.03 -19.97
CA ALA A 207 3.63 9.07 -19.32
C ALA A 207 3.39 10.46 -19.94
N LYS A 208 3.32 10.54 -21.29
CA LYS A 208 2.97 11.78 -21.99
C LYS A 208 1.56 12.26 -21.66
N ALA A 209 0.60 11.35 -21.55
CA ALA A 209 -0.78 11.70 -21.19
C ALA A 209 -0.88 12.24 -19.76
N VAL A 210 -0.16 11.63 -18.80
CA VAL A 210 -0.07 12.12 -17.42
C VAL A 210 0.55 13.51 -17.37
N TRP A 211 1.65 13.74 -18.09
CA TRP A 211 2.28 15.07 -18.19
C TRP A 211 1.31 16.13 -18.75
N LYS A 212 0.55 15.78 -19.79
CA LYS A 212 -0.44 16.69 -20.37
C LYS A 212 -1.53 17.04 -19.36
N SER A 213 -2.07 16.04 -18.66
CA SER A 213 -3.06 16.25 -17.58
C SER A 213 -2.52 17.17 -16.49
N LEU A 214 -1.31 16.90 -15.99
CA LEU A 214 -0.65 17.76 -15.00
C LEU A 214 -0.51 19.22 -15.49
N SER A 215 -0.09 19.39 -16.74
CA SER A 215 0.09 20.72 -17.35
C SER A 215 -1.23 21.50 -17.41
N GLU A 216 -2.34 20.82 -17.70
CA GLU A 216 -3.68 21.41 -17.72
C GLU A 216 -4.11 21.88 -16.32
N PHE A 217 -3.88 21.06 -15.28
CA PHE A 217 -4.15 21.45 -13.89
C PHE A 217 -3.29 22.63 -13.44
N ASN A 218 -1.99 22.64 -13.76
CA ASN A 218 -1.09 23.74 -13.40
C ASN A 218 -1.41 25.04 -14.14
N ALA A 219 -1.93 24.97 -15.37
CA ALA A 219 -2.39 26.14 -16.10
C ALA A 219 -3.65 26.76 -15.45
N ALA A 220 -4.54 25.93 -14.90
CA ALA A 220 -5.75 26.39 -14.21
C ALA A 220 -5.45 26.91 -12.79
N SER A 221 -4.54 26.25 -12.08
CA SER A 221 -4.11 26.60 -10.72
C SER A 221 -2.60 26.39 -10.62
N PRO A 222 -1.78 27.44 -10.69
CA PRO A 222 -0.33 27.28 -10.62
C PRO A 222 0.13 26.76 -9.24
N PRO A 223 1.13 25.85 -9.18
CA PRO A 223 1.72 25.46 -7.91
C PRO A 223 2.50 26.63 -7.26
N PRO A 224 2.73 26.59 -5.94
CA PRO A 224 3.54 27.58 -5.25
C PRO A 224 4.93 27.67 -5.87
N SER A 225 5.35 28.89 -6.22
CA SER A 225 6.63 29.15 -6.89
C SER A 225 7.86 28.85 -6.03
N SER A 226 7.70 28.77 -4.71
CA SER A 226 8.78 28.36 -3.80
C SER A 226 8.25 27.69 -2.55
N ARG A 227 8.96 26.65 -2.10
CA ARG A 227 8.83 25.99 -0.81
C ARG A 227 10.21 25.93 -0.15
N PRO A 228 10.30 25.68 1.17
CA PRO A 228 11.58 25.40 1.84
C PRO A 228 12.39 24.37 1.06
N LYS A 229 13.72 24.55 0.96
CA LYS A 229 14.61 23.67 0.20
C LYS A 229 14.44 22.17 0.54
N LYS A 230 14.09 21.85 1.79
CA LYS A 230 13.83 20.47 2.23
C LYS A 230 12.63 19.80 1.54
N LEU A 231 11.66 20.57 1.05
CA LEU A 231 10.46 20.05 0.39
C LEU A 231 10.59 20.01 -1.13
N ARG A 232 11.64 20.65 -1.67
CA ARG A 232 11.79 20.87 -3.11
C ARG A 232 12.16 19.57 -3.81
N ILE A 233 11.42 19.26 -4.86
CA ILE A 233 11.75 18.20 -5.82
C ILE A 233 12.31 18.88 -7.07
N ASP A 234 13.55 18.56 -7.44
CA ASP A 234 14.23 19.20 -8.58
C ASP A 234 13.82 18.62 -9.93
N HIS A 235 13.61 17.30 -9.98
CA HIS A 235 13.30 16.57 -11.21
C HIS A 235 12.18 15.58 -10.96
N MET A 236 11.25 15.49 -11.92
CA MET A 236 10.28 14.41 -12.02
C MET A 236 10.56 13.60 -13.28
N ILE A 237 10.59 12.28 -13.13
CA ILE A 237 10.74 11.34 -14.25
C ILE A 237 9.50 10.45 -14.29
N ILE A 238 8.73 10.53 -15.38
CA ILE A 238 7.52 9.74 -15.58
C ILE A 238 7.83 8.63 -16.59
N LEU A 239 7.77 7.38 -16.14
CA LEU A 239 8.03 6.21 -16.97
C LEU A 239 6.77 5.39 -17.17
N ASP A 240 6.51 5.05 -18.42
CA ASP A 240 5.48 4.10 -18.78
C ASP A 240 5.99 2.66 -18.58
N ARG A 241 5.24 1.82 -17.83
CA ARG A 241 5.67 0.45 -17.53
C ARG A 241 5.92 -0.39 -18.79
N LYS A 242 5.24 -0.10 -19.89
CA LYS A 242 5.42 -0.80 -21.17
C LYS A 242 6.86 -0.75 -21.71
N LEU A 243 7.65 0.24 -21.29
CA LEU A 243 9.05 0.35 -21.69
C LEU A 243 9.92 -0.82 -21.21
N ASP A 244 9.49 -1.51 -20.15
CA ASP A 244 10.20 -2.66 -19.62
C ASP A 244 9.19 -3.55 -18.91
N TYR A 245 8.78 -4.64 -19.54
CA TYR A 245 7.98 -5.67 -18.87
C TYR A 245 8.85 -6.79 -18.28
N ILE A 246 10.15 -6.80 -18.58
CA ILE A 246 11.06 -7.85 -18.11
C ILE A 246 11.18 -7.76 -16.58
N ALA A 247 11.46 -6.57 -16.05
CA ALA A 247 11.63 -6.39 -14.60
C ALA A 247 10.47 -6.91 -13.73
N PRO A 248 9.18 -6.59 -13.99
CA PRO A 248 8.08 -7.11 -13.18
C PRO A 248 7.72 -8.58 -13.46
N LEU A 249 8.19 -9.17 -14.57
CA LEU A 249 7.93 -10.58 -14.90
C LEU A 249 8.99 -11.52 -14.32
N SER A 250 10.23 -11.06 -14.19
CA SER A 250 11.33 -11.80 -13.58
C SER A 250 11.12 -12.04 -12.09
N THR A 251 11.59 -13.18 -11.58
CA THR A 251 11.61 -13.45 -10.14
C THR A 251 12.58 -12.48 -9.46
N PRO A 252 12.12 -11.64 -8.51
CA PRO A 252 12.98 -10.70 -7.81
C PRO A 252 13.88 -11.41 -6.78
N LEU A 253 15.07 -10.85 -6.53
CA LEU A 253 16.06 -11.41 -5.60
C LEU A 253 16.49 -10.45 -4.47
N THR A 254 15.72 -9.38 -4.27
CA THR A 254 15.82 -8.54 -3.06
C THR A 254 14.88 -9.06 -1.97
N HIS A 255 15.18 -8.79 -0.70
CA HIS A 255 14.41 -9.31 0.43
C HIS A 255 12.92 -9.00 0.33
N GLU A 256 12.58 -7.71 0.25
CA GLU A 256 11.18 -7.25 0.28
C GLU A 256 10.39 -7.73 -0.93
N ALA A 257 10.98 -7.66 -2.12
CA ALA A 257 10.29 -8.07 -3.33
C ALA A 257 10.04 -9.59 -3.37
N LEU A 258 10.98 -10.40 -2.86
CA LEU A 258 10.75 -11.83 -2.74
C LEU A 258 9.74 -12.16 -1.64
N LEU A 259 9.75 -11.44 -0.51
CA LEU A 259 8.68 -11.56 0.49
C LEU A 259 7.30 -11.21 -0.08
N ALA A 260 7.21 -10.21 -0.96
CA ALA A 260 5.96 -9.88 -1.65
C ALA A 260 5.46 -11.02 -2.54
N GLU A 261 6.35 -11.69 -3.26
CA GLU A 261 6.00 -12.88 -4.08
C GLU A 261 5.59 -14.08 -3.22
N LEU A 262 6.23 -14.29 -2.06
CA LEU A 262 6.00 -15.47 -1.21
C LEU A 262 4.85 -15.33 -0.23
N LEU A 263 4.63 -14.12 0.31
CA LEU A 263 3.68 -13.86 1.40
C LEU A 263 2.59 -12.85 1.03
N GLY A 264 2.63 -12.26 -0.16
CA GLY A 264 1.68 -11.22 -0.54
C GLY A 264 1.86 -9.91 0.24
N LEU A 265 3.10 -9.56 0.62
CA LEU A 265 3.41 -8.28 1.25
C LEU A 265 2.85 -7.12 0.40
N GLN A 266 1.88 -6.40 0.95
CA GLN A 266 1.20 -5.31 0.28
C GLN A 266 1.07 -4.11 1.21
N ASN A 267 1.35 -2.92 0.69
CA ASN A 267 1.24 -1.65 1.43
C ASN A 267 2.06 -1.61 2.74
N GLY A 268 3.21 -2.29 2.78
CA GLY A 268 4.05 -2.38 3.98
C GLY A 268 3.50 -3.29 5.08
N THR A 269 2.56 -4.17 4.76
CA THR A 269 1.95 -5.11 5.71
C THR A 269 1.87 -6.53 5.16
N VAL A 270 2.05 -7.51 6.03
CA VAL A 270 1.84 -8.93 5.73
C VAL A 270 1.00 -9.56 6.84
N THR A 271 0.02 -10.38 6.45
CA THR A 271 -0.79 -11.15 7.40
C THR A 271 -0.19 -12.55 7.52
N VAL A 272 0.18 -12.92 8.74
CA VAL A 272 0.75 -14.23 9.08
C VAL A 272 -0.15 -14.97 10.07
N ASP A 273 -0.05 -16.29 10.13
CA ASP A 273 -0.80 -17.08 11.09
C ASP A 273 -0.53 -16.66 12.56
N ALA A 274 -1.56 -16.68 13.41
CA ALA A 274 -1.48 -16.20 14.79
C ALA A 274 -0.47 -16.97 15.67
N THR A 275 -0.13 -18.20 15.30
CA THR A 275 0.92 -19.00 15.96
C THR A 275 2.33 -18.42 15.74
N ALA A 276 2.50 -17.55 14.74
CA ALA A 276 3.77 -16.88 14.45
C ALA A 276 4.08 -15.72 15.40
N ASN A 277 3.19 -15.31 16.32
CA ASN A 277 3.40 -14.12 17.14
C ASN A 277 3.87 -14.40 18.58
N ALA A 278 3.96 -15.67 18.99
CA ALA A 278 4.19 -16.04 20.37
C ALA A 278 5.68 -16.07 20.79
N GLY A 279 6.51 -15.06 20.46
CA GLY A 279 7.90 -14.93 20.95
C GLY A 279 8.86 -16.12 20.70
N THR A 280 8.37 -17.16 20.03
CA THR A 280 8.99 -18.44 19.71
C THR A 280 8.53 -18.83 18.32
N VAL A 281 8.66 -17.91 17.36
CA VAL A 281 8.35 -18.18 15.96
C VAL A 281 9.32 -19.25 15.50
N ALA A 282 8.83 -20.48 15.33
CA ALA A 282 9.61 -21.52 14.71
C ALA A 282 9.77 -21.16 13.21
N PRO A 283 10.93 -21.43 12.60
CA PRO A 283 11.24 -21.10 11.20
C PRO A 283 10.15 -21.49 10.17
N THR A 284 9.36 -22.50 10.49
CA THR A 284 8.37 -23.15 9.62
C THR A 284 6.93 -22.65 9.78
N SER A 285 6.65 -21.74 10.71
CA SER A 285 5.26 -21.32 11.02
C SER A 285 4.80 -20.03 10.33
N VAL A 286 5.60 -19.45 9.43
CA VAL A 286 5.16 -18.29 8.63
C VAL A 286 4.41 -18.79 7.40
N THR A 287 3.09 -18.92 7.55
CA THR A 287 2.15 -19.24 6.47
C THR A 287 1.16 -18.08 6.30
N ILE A 288 0.71 -17.87 5.05
CA ILE A 288 -0.30 -16.86 4.72
C ILE A 288 -1.63 -17.30 5.33
N SER A 289 -2.29 -16.40 6.08
CA SER A 289 -3.64 -16.64 6.58
C SER A 289 -4.69 -15.87 5.78
N ASP A 290 -5.74 -16.58 5.35
CA ASP A 290 -6.94 -16.00 4.71
C ASP A 290 -8.03 -15.57 5.74
N LYS A 291 -7.81 -15.75 7.06
CA LYS A 291 -8.70 -15.33 8.17
C LYS A 291 -7.93 -14.95 9.44
N GLU A 292 -8.40 -13.97 10.22
CA GLU A 292 -7.91 -13.58 11.58
C GLU A 292 -6.44 -13.97 11.87
N GLY A 293 -5.52 -13.47 11.06
CA GLY A 293 -4.08 -13.60 11.27
C GLY A 293 -3.51 -12.37 11.98
N VAL A 294 -2.26 -12.46 12.41
CA VAL A 294 -1.53 -11.29 12.91
C VAL A 294 -0.99 -10.50 11.74
N VAL A 295 -1.18 -9.18 11.77
CA VAL A 295 -0.60 -8.28 10.80
C VAL A 295 0.76 -7.80 11.30
N TRP A 296 1.80 -8.05 10.49
CA TRP A 296 3.13 -7.47 10.69
C TRP A 296 3.32 -6.27 9.78
N SER A 297 3.80 -5.16 10.36
CA SER A 297 4.18 -3.96 9.63
C SER A 297 5.65 -4.04 9.22
N LEU A 298 5.90 -4.09 7.91
CA LEU A 298 7.23 -4.07 7.30
C LEU A 298 7.35 -2.78 6.49
N ASN A 299 7.75 -1.70 7.14
CA ASN A 299 7.84 -0.36 6.56
C ASN A 299 9.05 0.41 7.10
N GLY A 300 9.23 1.68 6.73
CA GLY A 300 10.38 2.48 7.13
C GLY A 300 10.49 2.86 8.61
N ASP A 301 9.56 2.48 9.48
CA ASP A 301 9.75 2.65 10.93
C ASP A 301 10.67 1.56 11.50
N ASP A 302 10.64 0.36 10.89
CA ASP A 302 11.50 -0.77 11.25
C ASP A 302 12.92 -0.60 10.69
N ARG A 303 13.88 -0.39 11.59
CA ARG A 303 15.30 -0.20 11.24
C ARG A 303 15.92 -1.45 10.62
N ILE A 304 15.63 -2.63 11.15
CA ILE A 304 16.19 -3.89 10.64
C ILE A 304 15.67 -4.11 9.21
N PHE A 305 14.37 -3.89 9.00
CA PHE A 305 13.78 -4.00 7.67
C PHE A 305 14.38 -2.99 6.69
N GLN A 306 14.57 -1.73 7.07
CA GLN A 306 15.23 -0.72 6.23
C GLN A 306 16.62 -1.16 5.79
N ASP A 307 17.39 -1.79 6.67
CA ASP A 307 18.73 -2.25 6.35
C ASP A 307 18.73 -3.45 5.38
N ILE A 308 17.73 -4.34 5.44
CA ILE A 308 17.72 -5.58 4.64
C ILE A 308 16.82 -5.56 3.40
N ARG A 309 15.77 -4.75 3.37
CA ARG A 309 14.70 -4.80 2.35
C ARG A 309 15.21 -4.75 0.90
N ASN A 310 16.21 -3.92 0.66
CA ASN A 310 16.81 -3.68 -0.66
C ASN A 310 18.07 -4.52 -0.93
N LYS A 311 18.51 -5.35 0.02
CA LYS A 311 19.68 -6.21 -0.16
C LYS A 311 19.30 -7.47 -0.93
N HIS A 312 20.26 -7.97 -1.72
CA HIS A 312 20.16 -9.29 -2.32
C HIS A 312 20.03 -10.36 -1.23
N ILE A 313 19.18 -11.37 -1.44
CA ILE A 313 18.83 -12.41 -0.45
C ILE A 313 20.04 -13.11 0.20
N GLN A 314 21.15 -13.25 -0.52
CA GLN A 314 22.37 -13.88 0.01
C GLN A 314 23.09 -13.04 1.08
N ALA A 315 22.91 -11.72 1.09
CA ALA A 315 23.55 -10.82 2.05
C ALA A 315 22.82 -10.74 3.40
N ILE A 316 21.60 -11.29 3.48
CA ILE A 316 20.70 -11.12 4.63
C ILE A 316 21.13 -11.98 5.82
N GLY A 317 21.42 -13.26 5.58
CA GLY A 317 21.85 -14.19 6.63
C GLY A 317 23.07 -13.68 7.41
N PRO A 318 24.18 -13.30 6.73
CA PRO A 318 25.34 -12.71 7.40
C PRO A 318 25.01 -11.42 8.18
N TYR A 319 24.15 -10.57 7.63
CA TYR A 319 23.71 -9.34 8.29
C TYR A 319 22.97 -9.65 9.60
N LEU A 320 21.93 -10.49 9.53
CA LEU A 320 21.13 -10.86 10.71
C LEU A 320 21.97 -11.58 11.76
N HIS A 321 22.91 -12.45 11.37
CA HIS A 321 23.83 -13.09 12.31
C HIS A 321 24.69 -12.06 13.06
N SER A 322 25.23 -11.07 12.36
CA SER A 322 25.99 -9.98 12.99
C SER A 322 25.12 -9.16 13.94
N THR A 323 23.90 -8.82 13.53
CA THR A 323 22.95 -8.07 14.36
C THR A 323 22.53 -8.86 15.62
N SER A 324 22.29 -10.17 15.49
CA SER A 324 22.00 -11.06 16.63
C SER A 324 23.16 -11.11 17.63
N ALA A 325 24.41 -11.13 17.17
CA ALA A 325 25.57 -11.10 18.05
C ALA A 325 25.64 -9.80 18.86
N VAL A 326 25.41 -8.64 18.21
CA VAL A 326 25.35 -7.34 18.90
C VAL A 326 24.25 -7.33 19.96
N PHE A 327 23.05 -7.81 19.62
CA PHE A 327 21.93 -7.85 20.56
C PHE A 327 22.20 -8.77 21.76
N ALA A 328 22.92 -9.87 21.55
CA ALA A 328 23.34 -10.77 22.63
C ALA A 328 24.37 -10.12 23.56
N GLU A 329 25.30 -9.33 23.02
CA GLU A 329 26.26 -8.55 23.82
C GLU A 329 25.56 -7.44 24.63
N GLU A 330 24.64 -6.70 24.02
CA GLU A 330 23.82 -5.70 24.70
C GLU A 330 23.01 -6.30 25.85
N ARG A 331 22.37 -7.45 25.61
CA ARG A 331 21.65 -8.19 26.65
C ARG A 331 22.55 -8.57 27.82
N LYS A 332 23.71 -9.16 27.53
CA LYS A 332 24.69 -9.54 28.56
C LYS A 332 25.16 -8.33 29.35
N HIS A 333 25.36 -7.18 28.70
CA HIS A 333 25.73 -5.95 29.37
C HIS A 333 24.64 -5.46 30.34
N MET A 334 23.38 -5.49 29.92
CA MET A 334 22.24 -5.13 30.79
C MET A 334 22.09 -6.09 31.98
N GLU A 335 22.25 -7.39 31.77
CA GLU A 335 22.23 -8.40 32.85
C GLU A 335 23.33 -8.13 33.88
N LEU A 336 24.54 -7.74 33.45
CA LEU A 336 25.61 -7.34 34.36
C LEU A 336 25.27 -6.10 35.19
N LEU A 337 24.61 -5.10 34.58
CA LEU A 337 24.18 -3.89 35.29
C LEU A 337 23.09 -4.22 36.33
N LEU A 338 22.13 -5.08 36.00
CA LEU A 338 21.08 -5.57 36.91
C LEU A 338 21.65 -6.21 38.19
N HIS A 339 22.79 -6.90 38.07
CA HIS A 339 23.43 -7.61 39.18
C HIS A 339 24.56 -6.80 39.86
N ALA A 340 24.80 -5.56 39.47
CA ALA A 340 25.86 -4.73 40.06
C ALA A 340 25.41 -4.11 41.39
N GLU A 341 26.18 -4.32 42.47
CA GLU A 341 25.89 -3.84 43.83
C GLU A 341 25.83 -2.30 43.99
N SER A 342 26.28 -1.55 42.99
CA SER A 342 26.35 -0.07 43.00
C SER A 342 25.22 0.62 42.22
N THR A 343 24.20 -0.12 41.79
CA THR A 343 23.07 0.45 41.03
C THR A 343 22.12 1.25 41.93
N THR A 344 21.90 2.52 41.56
CA THR A 344 20.94 3.39 42.25
C THR A 344 19.51 3.12 41.80
N VAL A 345 18.51 3.48 42.61
CA VAL A 345 17.07 3.32 42.29
C VAL A 345 16.69 4.00 40.97
N LYS A 346 17.28 5.17 40.64
CA LYS A 346 17.05 5.84 39.35
C LYS A 346 17.63 5.07 38.17
N GLN A 347 18.83 4.50 38.32
CA GLN A 347 19.45 3.66 37.30
C GLN A 347 18.69 2.36 37.07
N LEU A 348 18.04 1.81 38.10
CA LEU A 348 17.17 0.63 37.97
C LEU A 348 15.91 0.93 37.14
N ASP A 349 15.30 2.11 37.31
CA ASP A 349 14.13 2.53 36.51
C ASP A 349 14.51 2.77 35.04
N GLU A 350 15.60 3.49 34.79
CA GLU A 350 16.17 3.70 33.45
C GLU A 350 16.53 2.37 32.77
N LEU A 351 17.10 1.43 33.52
CA LEU A 351 17.44 0.09 33.03
C LEU A 351 16.18 -0.73 32.69
N GLY A 352 15.11 -0.60 33.46
CA GLY A 352 13.81 -1.23 33.16
C GLY A 352 13.25 -0.75 31.82
N THR A 353 13.27 0.56 31.56
CA THR A 353 12.84 1.11 30.26
C THR A 353 13.72 0.63 29.10
N THR A 354 15.04 0.56 29.31
CA THR A 354 16.01 0.10 28.30
C THR A 354 15.83 -1.39 28.00
N LEU A 355 15.55 -2.20 29.02
CA LEU A 355 15.29 -3.63 28.87
C LEU A 355 14.03 -3.90 28.06
N ASN A 356 12.94 -3.18 28.34
CA ASN A 356 11.70 -3.30 27.55
C ASN A 356 11.95 -2.93 26.08
N GLN A 357 12.65 -1.82 25.81
CA GLN A 357 13.02 -1.44 24.44
C GLN A 357 13.90 -2.49 23.75
N HIS A 358 14.82 -3.14 24.48
CA HIS A 358 15.63 -4.22 23.94
C HIS A 358 14.79 -5.46 23.63
N MET A 359 13.84 -5.83 24.50
CA MET A 359 12.91 -6.93 24.25
C MET A 359 12.06 -6.69 22.99
N ASP A 360 11.55 -5.48 22.80
CA ASP A 360 10.79 -5.11 21.60
C ASP A 360 11.65 -5.23 20.33
N LYS A 361 12.88 -4.70 20.36
CA LYS A 361 13.82 -4.84 19.23
C LYS A 361 14.17 -6.30 18.97
N ALA A 362 14.36 -7.11 20.02
CA ALA A 362 14.67 -8.52 19.90
C ALA A 362 13.51 -9.32 19.28
N ALA A 363 12.25 -8.95 19.59
CA ALA A 363 11.08 -9.51 18.94
C ALA A 363 11.05 -9.19 17.44
N VAL A 364 11.31 -7.94 17.06
CA VAL A 364 11.42 -7.52 15.64
C VAL A 364 12.56 -8.27 14.94
N LEU A 365 13.73 -8.42 15.57
CA LEU A 365 14.83 -9.20 15.02
C LEU A 365 14.43 -10.66 14.81
N SER A 366 13.71 -11.26 15.76
CA SER A 366 13.21 -12.63 15.65
C SER A 366 12.24 -12.79 14.48
N GLN A 367 11.38 -11.80 14.20
CA GLN A 367 10.52 -11.80 13.02
C GLN A 367 11.35 -11.82 11.73
N HIS A 368 12.37 -10.97 11.60
CA HIS A 368 13.23 -10.93 10.41
C HIS A 368 14.08 -12.20 10.23
N ILE A 369 14.49 -12.85 11.31
CA ILE A 369 15.16 -14.15 11.24
C ILE A 369 14.21 -15.20 10.65
N ALA A 370 12.98 -15.29 11.15
CA ALA A 370 11.98 -16.23 10.62
C ALA A 370 11.66 -15.96 9.13
N LEU A 371 11.49 -14.69 8.74
CA LEU A 371 11.29 -14.30 7.34
C LEU A 371 12.49 -14.67 6.45
N ALA A 372 13.72 -14.44 6.93
CA ALA A 372 14.93 -14.79 6.20
C ALA A 372 15.10 -16.31 6.05
N GLU A 373 14.72 -17.09 7.06
CA GLU A 373 14.73 -18.56 7.00
C GLU A 373 13.71 -19.11 6.00
N LEU A 374 12.51 -18.53 5.95
CA LEU A 374 11.49 -18.86 4.94
C LEU A 374 12.03 -18.59 3.53
N VAL A 375 12.59 -17.40 3.30
CA VAL A 375 13.22 -17.03 2.03
C VAL A 375 14.36 -17.99 1.68
N GLN A 376 15.22 -18.32 2.65
CA GLN A 376 16.35 -19.20 2.44
C GLN A 376 15.91 -20.64 2.11
N THR A 377 14.90 -21.15 2.80
CA THR A 377 14.32 -22.48 2.57
C THR A 377 13.73 -22.56 1.16
N THR A 378 12.96 -21.55 0.77
CA THR A 378 12.34 -21.47 -0.55
C THR A 378 13.38 -21.40 -1.66
N THR A 379 14.37 -20.51 -1.53
CA THR A 379 15.40 -20.26 -2.56
C THR A 379 16.42 -21.41 -2.68
N LYS A 380 16.60 -22.21 -1.63
CA LYS A 380 17.42 -23.44 -1.70
C LYS A 380 16.72 -24.61 -2.37
N SER A 381 15.38 -24.57 -2.50
CA SER A 381 14.59 -25.65 -3.09
C SER A 381 14.96 -25.93 -4.55
N LYS A 382 14.80 -27.19 -4.99
CA LYS A 382 15.06 -27.59 -6.38
C LYS A 382 14.10 -26.89 -7.34
N SER A 383 12.84 -26.72 -6.95
CA SER A 383 11.81 -26.07 -7.77
C SER A 383 12.19 -24.62 -8.08
N PHE A 384 12.47 -23.82 -7.05
CA PHE A 384 12.87 -22.42 -7.21
C PHE A 384 14.13 -22.29 -8.07
N LYS A 385 15.16 -23.09 -7.80
CA LYS A 385 16.40 -23.06 -8.59
C LYS A 385 16.16 -23.42 -10.05
N SER A 386 15.32 -24.41 -10.33
CA SER A 386 15.04 -24.84 -11.70
C SER A 386 14.28 -23.75 -12.46
N GLN A 387 13.27 -23.14 -11.84
CA GLN A 387 12.54 -22.01 -12.42
C GLN A 387 13.45 -20.80 -12.66
N TRP A 388 14.27 -20.42 -11.67
CA TRP A 388 15.17 -19.29 -11.82
C TRP A 388 16.23 -19.51 -12.92
N GLN A 389 16.79 -20.72 -13.03
CA GLN A 389 17.71 -21.05 -14.12
C GLN A 389 17.02 -20.98 -15.48
N LEU A 390 15.79 -21.47 -15.58
CA LEU A 390 14.99 -21.36 -16.81
C LEU A 390 14.71 -19.90 -17.17
N GLU A 391 14.28 -19.07 -16.22
CA GLU A 391 14.09 -17.63 -16.42
C GLU A 391 15.38 -16.96 -16.91
N LYS A 392 16.50 -17.26 -16.25
CA LYS A 392 17.82 -16.75 -16.65
C LYS A 392 18.19 -17.16 -18.07
N SER A 393 18.07 -18.44 -18.42
CA SER A 393 18.40 -18.92 -19.76
C SER A 393 17.50 -18.30 -20.85
N ILE A 394 16.22 -18.08 -20.55
CA ILE A 394 15.30 -17.35 -21.43
C ILE A 394 15.80 -15.92 -21.67
N LEU A 395 16.18 -15.21 -20.61
CA LEU A 395 16.74 -13.85 -20.69
C LEU A 395 18.11 -13.80 -21.39
N GLU A 396 18.87 -14.91 -21.37
CA GLU A 396 20.10 -15.12 -22.14
C GLU A 396 19.82 -15.59 -23.58
N ARG A 397 18.55 -15.57 -24.03
CA ARG A 397 18.10 -15.89 -25.39
C ARG A 397 18.29 -17.34 -25.82
N GLN A 398 18.32 -18.26 -24.85
CA GLN A 398 18.37 -19.69 -25.16
C GLN A 398 16.97 -20.23 -25.51
N PRO A 399 16.84 -21.13 -26.49
CA PRO A 399 15.55 -21.64 -26.95
C PRO A 399 14.98 -22.68 -25.97
N HIS A 400 14.20 -22.21 -24.99
CA HIS A 400 13.60 -23.05 -23.94
C HIS A 400 12.08 -23.23 -24.04
N LEU A 401 11.49 -23.05 -25.23
CA LEU A 401 10.05 -23.21 -25.41
C LEU A 401 9.57 -24.63 -25.05
N GLY A 402 10.37 -25.65 -25.36
CA GLY A 402 10.07 -27.05 -25.00
C GLY A 402 10.05 -27.30 -23.48
N ASP A 403 10.88 -26.59 -22.71
CA ASP A 403 10.85 -26.68 -21.24
C ASP A 403 9.59 -26.03 -20.66
N ILE A 404 9.15 -24.90 -21.25
CA ILE A 404 7.87 -24.27 -20.88
C ILE A 404 6.70 -25.20 -21.23
N GLU A 405 6.73 -25.86 -22.38
CA GLU A 405 5.72 -26.85 -22.77
C GLU A 405 5.68 -28.02 -21.76
N ALA A 406 6.84 -28.53 -21.34
CA ALA A 406 6.91 -29.58 -20.33
C ALA A 406 6.28 -29.15 -18.99
N LEU A 407 6.39 -27.88 -18.59
CA LEU A 407 5.70 -27.36 -17.40
C LEU A 407 4.17 -27.37 -17.53
N VAL A 408 3.64 -27.13 -18.74
CA VAL A 408 2.20 -27.26 -19.02
C VAL A 408 1.74 -28.70 -18.82
N TRP A 409 2.48 -29.67 -19.38
CA TRP A 409 2.19 -31.10 -19.19
C TRP A 409 2.26 -31.54 -17.73
N GLN A 410 3.12 -30.91 -16.94
CA GLN A 410 3.28 -31.16 -15.50
C GLN A 410 2.24 -30.43 -14.63
N HIS A 411 1.28 -29.70 -15.23
CA HIS A 411 0.26 -28.93 -14.51
C HIS A 411 0.85 -27.88 -13.55
N ALA A 412 1.95 -27.23 -13.96
CA ALA A 412 2.53 -26.12 -13.20
C ALA A 412 1.52 -24.96 -13.06
N PRO A 413 1.65 -24.10 -12.03
CA PRO A 413 0.77 -22.95 -11.84
C PRO A 413 0.69 -22.07 -13.09
N VAL A 414 -0.54 -21.72 -13.50
CA VAL A 414 -0.79 -20.98 -14.74
C VAL A 414 -0.04 -19.65 -14.79
N TYR A 415 0.05 -18.93 -13.67
CA TYR A 415 0.78 -17.68 -13.59
C TYR A 415 2.28 -17.84 -13.86
N THR A 416 2.90 -18.93 -13.37
CA THR A 416 4.30 -19.23 -13.65
C THR A 416 4.53 -19.47 -15.14
N VAL A 417 3.68 -20.30 -15.76
CA VAL A 417 3.76 -20.58 -17.20
C VAL A 417 3.57 -19.31 -18.03
N LEU A 418 2.55 -18.50 -17.72
CA LEU A 418 2.28 -17.25 -18.43
C LEU A 418 3.41 -16.24 -18.26
N ARG A 419 4.01 -16.12 -17.07
CA ARG A 419 5.19 -15.26 -16.84
C ARG A 419 6.36 -15.69 -17.72
N LEU A 420 6.67 -16.99 -17.78
CA LEU A 420 7.75 -17.53 -18.61
C LEU A 420 7.49 -17.31 -20.11
N LEU A 421 6.25 -17.53 -20.58
CA LEU A 421 5.87 -17.24 -21.97
C LEU A 421 6.02 -15.75 -22.28
N CYS A 422 5.55 -14.86 -21.40
CA CYS A 422 5.71 -13.43 -21.58
C CYS A 422 7.20 -13.04 -21.65
N LEU A 423 8.04 -13.52 -20.72
CA LEU A 423 9.49 -13.29 -20.75
C LEU A 423 10.11 -13.77 -22.07
N TYR A 424 9.74 -14.97 -22.50
CA TYR A 424 10.20 -15.55 -23.76
C TYR A 424 9.83 -14.68 -24.96
N PHE A 425 8.58 -14.25 -25.10
CA PHE A 425 8.16 -13.48 -26.28
C PHE A 425 8.62 -12.02 -26.25
N ILE A 426 8.70 -11.40 -25.07
CA ILE A 426 9.08 -9.99 -24.95
C ILE A 426 10.52 -9.77 -25.44
N ASP A 427 11.47 -10.61 -25.04
CA ASP A 427 12.86 -10.45 -25.46
C ASP A 427 13.06 -10.72 -26.97
N TYR A 428 12.17 -11.50 -27.61
CA TYR A 428 12.22 -11.76 -29.04
C TYR A 428 11.58 -10.64 -29.90
N ILE A 429 10.67 -9.83 -29.34
CA ILE A 429 9.91 -8.79 -30.07
C ILE A 429 10.60 -7.41 -30.09
N TYR A 430 11.54 -7.13 -29.18
CA TYR A 430 12.24 -5.84 -29.11
C TYR A 430 13.39 -5.66 -30.14
N ILE A 431 13.32 -6.37 -31.28
CA ILE A 431 14.14 -6.21 -32.50
C ILE A 431 13.20 -5.86 -33.64
#